data_AF-A0AAV1LSI7-F1
#
_entry.id   AF-A0AAV1LSI7-F1
#
_cell.length_a   1.000
_cell.length_b   1.000
_cell.length_c   1.000
_cell.angle_alpha   90.00
_cell.angle_beta   90.00
_cell.angle_gamma   90.00
#
_symmetry.space_group_name_H-M   'P 1'
#
loop_
_entity.id
_entity.type
_entity.pdbx_description
1 polymer ?
#
loop_
_entity_poly.entity_id
_entity_poly.type
_entity_poly.pdbx_seq_one_letter_code
_entity_poly.pdbx_strand_id
1 'polypeptide(L)'
;MGVTVEELDRAISRLKVRNTAPGPDGIPGRALVLSLAALGNRLRQLFTSCLRCAKFPTAWKEARLVLLKKDGRAADSPSAYRPICLLDEIGKLFERIVATRLSGHLSRVGPDLADSQFGFRRERSTVDAIMRVRSLSEQTVSRGGVALAISLDIVNAFNSLPWDAIRRALAHHQVPPYLHGIIGDYLRDRYIVYMAKDGRKIRREIRRGVPQGSVLGPLLWNLAYDAVLRVDLPAGVNIVCYADDTLACAIESAAKANPARQIYVFFNSPIKNYILERSNLILLQKYNNIKLLRVLITKFADGTPIESLIYTGALNKSLWGVEHTADVLRYLILYKWSGIYLDTDMVVVRSFDSLTENWAGKESDAAVNIAALAFSDDEIGRRVAEAIISEIKENYRGDLWAYNGPGAITRVLKNICNTTDLNQMTPEKCKGFSVYAQNYFYPVHWSEKEKYFESGRVLDTPNTYTHHIWNKLTHGLKVPNDSKYANLARVYCSSIYEMYGDEFGT
;
A
#
# COMPACT_ATOMS: atom_id res chain seq x y z
N MET A 1 -10.19 -0.04 34.58
CA MET A 1 -9.71 1.33 34.23
C MET A 1 -8.19 1.50 34.37
N GLY A 2 -7.52 0.85 35.32
CA GLY A 2 -6.06 0.97 35.45
C GLY A 2 -5.31 0.48 34.21
N VAL A 3 -4.18 1.11 33.89
CA VAL A 3 -3.28 0.69 32.80
C VAL A 3 -2.46 -0.51 33.28
N THR A 4 -2.49 -1.59 32.50
CA THR A 4 -1.71 -2.80 32.82
C THR A 4 -0.27 -2.67 32.33
N VAL A 5 0.60 -3.56 32.80
CA VAL A 5 2.01 -3.60 32.37
C VAL A 5 2.07 -3.96 30.88
N GLU A 6 1.26 -4.92 30.45
CA GLU A 6 1.21 -5.42 29.07
C GLU A 6 0.66 -4.37 28.09
N GLU A 7 -0.29 -3.52 28.52
CA GLU A 7 -0.74 -2.38 27.73
C GLU A 7 0.38 -1.36 27.52
N LEU A 8 1.14 -1.06 28.58
CA LEU A 8 2.24 -0.11 28.52
C LEU A 8 3.40 -0.65 27.65
N ASP A 9 3.77 -1.91 27.82
CA ASP A 9 4.84 -2.56 27.05
C ASP A 9 4.52 -2.63 25.55
N ARG A 10 3.26 -2.92 25.20
CA ARG A 10 2.80 -2.87 23.80
C ARG A 10 2.84 -1.45 23.22
N ALA A 11 2.51 -0.43 24.02
CA ALA A 11 2.61 0.96 23.57
C ALA A 11 4.09 1.35 23.34
N ILE A 12 4.99 0.85 24.18
CA ILE A 12 6.43 1.10 24.15
C ILE A 12 7.15 0.38 23.00
N SER A 13 6.78 -0.86 22.66
CA SER A 13 7.52 -1.65 21.65
C SER A 13 7.66 -0.92 20.32
N ARG A 14 6.65 -0.13 19.93
CA ARG A 14 6.66 0.71 18.73
C ARG A 14 7.62 1.92 18.79
N LEU A 15 8.06 2.36 19.97
CA LEU A 15 9.11 3.39 20.12
C LEU A 15 10.51 2.84 19.86
N LYS A 16 10.74 1.54 20.13
CA LYS A 16 12.07 0.91 19.98
C LYS A 16 12.53 0.85 18.52
N VAL A 17 11.60 0.97 17.58
CA VAL A 17 11.81 0.75 16.14
C VAL A 17 11.97 2.07 15.35
N ARG A 18 11.57 3.22 15.91
CA ARG A 18 11.48 4.48 15.14
C ARG A 18 12.26 5.62 15.80
N ASN A 19 13.08 6.31 15.01
CA ASN A 19 13.78 7.53 15.42
C ASN A 19 13.01 8.77 14.88
N THR A 20 12.15 9.36 15.70
CA THR A 20 11.28 10.49 15.32
C THR A 20 11.69 11.81 15.97
N ALA A 21 11.44 12.92 15.28
CA ALA A 21 11.66 14.26 15.83
C ALA A 21 10.78 14.50 17.07
N PRO A 22 11.33 15.12 18.14
CA PRO A 22 10.59 15.34 19.38
C PRO A 22 9.52 16.42 19.25
N GLY A 23 8.60 16.42 20.20
CA GLY A 23 7.62 17.49 20.39
C GLY A 23 8.22 18.75 21.03
N PRO A 24 7.38 19.66 21.54
CA PRO A 24 7.82 20.85 22.28
C PRO A 24 8.76 20.57 23.47
N ASP A 25 8.68 19.41 24.12
CA ASP A 25 9.54 19.05 25.25
C ASP A 25 11.01 18.75 24.87
N GLY A 26 11.28 18.54 23.57
CA GLY A 26 12.62 18.22 23.07
C GLY A 26 13.11 16.80 23.40
N ILE A 27 12.28 15.94 24.00
CA ILE A 27 12.68 14.60 24.44
C ILE A 27 12.44 13.59 23.31
N PRO A 28 13.50 12.99 22.72
CA PRO A 28 13.32 12.01 21.65
C PRO A 28 12.87 10.66 22.20
N GLY A 29 12.16 9.88 21.37
CA GLY A 29 11.61 8.58 21.78
C GLY A 29 12.66 7.60 22.28
N ARG A 30 13.89 7.66 21.74
CA ARG A 30 15.02 6.82 22.18
C ARG A 30 15.45 7.13 23.62
N ALA A 31 15.49 8.41 24.02
CA ALA A 31 15.81 8.80 25.39
C ALA A 31 14.73 8.31 26.37
N LEU A 32 13.47 8.36 25.95
CA LEU A 32 12.37 7.79 26.72
C LEU A 32 12.55 6.29 26.90
N VAL A 33 12.86 5.53 25.83
CA VAL A 33 13.08 4.07 25.88
C VAL A 33 14.16 3.68 26.89
N LEU A 34 15.29 4.39 26.91
CA LEU A 34 16.38 4.14 27.87
C LEU A 34 15.95 4.38 29.32
N SER A 35 15.02 5.32 29.53
CA SER A 35 14.54 5.72 30.86
C SER A 35 13.40 4.84 31.39
N LEU A 36 12.86 3.92 30.58
CA LEU A 36 11.67 3.14 30.92
C LEU A 36 11.87 2.18 32.09
N ALA A 37 13.08 1.66 32.30
CA ALA A 37 13.38 0.79 33.44
C ALA A 37 13.10 1.51 34.77
N ALA A 38 13.36 2.82 34.84
CA ALA A 38 13.11 3.64 36.01
C ALA A 38 11.71 4.28 36.01
N LEU A 39 11.20 4.68 34.84
CA LEU A 39 9.97 5.48 34.73
C LEU A 39 8.70 4.67 34.44
N GLY A 40 8.81 3.41 34.00
CA GLY A 40 7.68 2.62 33.51
C GLY A 40 6.51 2.54 34.50
N ASN A 41 6.79 2.21 35.75
CA ASN A 41 5.76 2.13 36.80
C ASN A 41 5.12 3.50 37.10
N ARG A 42 5.91 4.59 37.08
CA ARG A 42 5.40 5.95 37.29
C ARG A 42 4.51 6.40 36.13
N LEU A 43 4.92 6.11 34.89
CA LEU A 43 4.11 6.38 33.69
C LEU A 43 2.80 5.59 33.71
N ARG A 44 2.83 4.32 34.12
CA ARG A 44 1.63 3.49 34.29
C ARG A 44 0.65 4.10 35.29
N GLN A 45 1.14 4.55 36.45
CA GLN A 45 0.34 5.23 37.48
C GLN A 45 -0.21 6.57 36.99
N LEU A 46 0.61 7.35 36.27
CA LEU A 46 0.20 8.62 35.66
C LEU A 46 -0.93 8.41 34.65
N PHE A 47 -0.75 7.51 33.69
CA PHE A 47 -1.77 7.21 32.68
C PHE A 47 -3.05 6.64 33.30
N THR A 48 -2.93 5.80 34.33
CA THR A 48 -4.08 5.32 35.11
C THR A 48 -4.85 6.47 35.75
N SER A 49 -4.13 7.42 36.35
CA SER A 49 -4.73 8.59 36.99
C SER A 49 -5.40 9.51 35.98
N CYS A 50 -4.76 9.73 34.82
CA CYS A 50 -5.32 10.49 33.70
C CYS A 50 -6.65 9.88 33.23
N LEU A 51 -6.71 8.56 33.05
CA LEU A 51 -7.93 7.85 32.62
C LEU A 51 -9.03 7.92 33.68
N ARG A 52 -8.70 7.74 34.96
CA ARG A 52 -9.67 7.81 36.07
C ARG A 52 -10.28 9.21 36.20
N CYS A 53 -9.47 10.24 36.02
CA CYS A 53 -9.91 11.64 36.12
C CYS A 53 -10.46 12.19 34.80
N ALA A 54 -10.39 11.43 33.71
CA ALA A 54 -10.70 11.89 32.36
C ALA A 54 -9.94 13.18 31.97
N LYS A 55 -8.65 13.27 32.35
CA LYS A 55 -7.79 14.43 32.10
C LYS A 55 -6.60 14.04 31.23
N PHE A 56 -6.54 14.64 30.05
CA PHE A 56 -5.37 14.59 29.19
C PHE A 56 -4.44 15.74 29.62
N PRO A 57 -3.19 15.48 30.00
CA PRO A 57 -2.30 16.53 30.50
C PRO A 57 -2.14 17.69 29.53
N THR A 58 -2.23 18.92 30.05
CA THR A 58 -2.13 20.16 29.28
C THR A 58 -0.81 20.31 28.54
N ALA A 59 0.29 19.82 29.14
CA ALA A 59 1.62 19.80 28.51
C ALA A 59 1.58 19.10 27.14
N TRP A 60 0.83 18.01 27.01
CA TRP A 60 0.77 17.20 25.78
C TRP A 60 -0.29 17.69 24.77
N LYS A 61 -0.99 18.80 25.08
CA LYS A 61 -1.96 19.45 24.17
C LYS A 61 -1.35 20.52 23.29
N GLU A 62 -0.08 20.85 23.53
CA GLU A 62 0.71 21.73 22.67
C GLU A 62 1.46 20.89 21.61
N ALA A 63 1.42 21.32 20.36
CA ALA A 63 2.13 20.69 19.26
C ALA A 63 3.05 21.68 18.57
N ARG A 64 4.27 21.27 18.23
CA ARG A 64 5.15 22.09 17.39
C ARG A 64 4.73 21.92 15.93
N LEU A 65 4.22 22.98 15.32
CA LEU A 65 3.85 23.00 13.91
C LEU A 65 5.11 23.13 13.05
N VAL A 66 5.27 22.19 12.13
CA VAL A 66 6.27 22.22 11.07
C VAL A 66 5.53 22.22 9.73
N LEU A 67 5.84 23.21 8.89
CA LEU A 67 5.30 23.27 7.54
C LEU A 67 6.27 22.58 6.60
N LEU A 68 5.88 21.42 6.07
CA LEU A 68 6.62 20.77 5.00
C LEU A 68 6.17 21.37 3.68
N LYS A 69 7.06 22.08 3.00
CA LYS A 69 6.77 22.62 1.67
C LYS A 69 6.50 21.46 0.70
N LYS A 70 5.41 21.60 -0.06
CA LYS A 70 5.06 20.82 -1.25
C LYS A 70 5.83 21.40 -2.42
N ASP A 71 6.53 20.58 -3.17
CA ASP A 71 7.36 21.06 -4.26
C ASP A 71 6.49 21.48 -5.46
N GLY A 72 7.02 22.35 -6.33
CA GLY A 72 6.31 22.82 -7.53
C GLY A 72 5.15 23.80 -7.28
N ARG A 73 4.81 24.12 -6.02
CA ARG A 73 3.80 25.14 -5.67
C ARG A 73 4.45 26.45 -5.23
N ALA A 74 3.84 27.56 -5.61
CA ALA A 74 4.30 28.90 -5.27
C ALA A 74 4.39 29.05 -3.73
N ALA A 75 5.54 29.55 -3.25
CA ALA A 75 5.88 29.57 -1.82
C ALA A 75 5.00 30.52 -0.98
N ASP A 76 4.22 31.35 -1.63
CA ASP A 76 3.22 32.25 -1.06
C ASP A 76 1.84 31.59 -0.87
N SER A 77 1.60 30.41 -1.48
CA SER A 77 0.33 29.70 -1.35
C SER A 77 0.27 28.80 -0.10
N PRO A 78 -0.76 28.91 0.76
CA PRO A 78 -0.95 28.01 1.90
C PRO A 78 -1.13 26.53 1.48
N SER A 79 -1.67 26.27 0.29
CA SER A 79 -1.84 24.92 -0.23
C SER A 79 -0.53 24.27 -0.67
N ALA A 80 0.57 25.05 -0.69
CA ALA A 80 1.94 24.60 -0.91
C ALA A 80 2.59 24.02 0.35
N TYR A 81 1.88 23.89 1.47
CA TYR A 81 2.47 23.37 2.70
C TYR A 81 1.60 22.28 3.31
N ARG A 82 2.24 21.20 3.76
CA ARG A 82 1.63 20.19 4.63
C ARG A 82 1.94 20.54 6.09
N PRO A 83 0.94 20.87 6.92
CA PRO A 83 1.16 21.13 8.33
C PRO A 83 1.33 19.81 9.08
N ILE A 84 2.49 19.60 9.70
CA ILE A 84 2.77 18.48 10.59
C ILE A 84 2.85 18.97 12.03
N CYS A 85 2.19 18.25 12.93
CA CYS A 85 2.19 18.51 14.36
C CYS A 85 3.14 17.53 15.05
N LEU A 86 4.29 18.02 15.49
CA LEU A 86 5.19 17.23 16.34
C LEU A 86 4.68 17.28 17.78
N LEU A 87 4.37 16.10 18.33
CA LEU A 87 3.82 15.89 19.67
C LEU A 87 4.84 15.19 20.57
N ASP A 88 4.78 15.48 21.87
CA ASP A 88 5.62 14.86 22.88
C ASP A 88 5.44 13.34 22.92
N GLU A 89 6.54 12.61 23.10
CA GLU A 89 6.55 11.15 23.01
C GLU A 89 5.72 10.48 24.11
N ILE A 90 5.73 11.04 25.32
CA ILE A 90 4.91 10.55 26.43
C ILE A 90 3.42 10.76 26.11
N GLY A 91 3.06 11.90 25.52
CA GLY A 91 1.70 12.16 25.04
C GLY A 91 1.26 11.14 24.00
N LYS A 92 2.12 10.84 23.02
CA LYS A 92 1.86 9.81 21.99
C LYS A 92 1.75 8.40 22.57
N LEU A 93 2.53 8.06 23.61
CA LEU A 93 2.37 6.80 24.33
C LEU A 93 0.97 6.69 24.96
N PHE A 94 0.52 7.77 25.59
CA PHE A 94 -0.80 7.79 26.19
C PHE A 94 -1.92 7.72 25.12
N GLU A 95 -1.76 8.43 24.01
CA GLU A 95 -2.64 8.31 22.85
C GLU A 95 -2.74 6.86 22.34
N ARG A 96 -1.63 6.10 22.29
CA ARG A 96 -1.66 4.67 21.90
C ARG A 96 -2.52 3.83 22.83
N ILE A 97 -2.43 4.07 24.14
CA ILE A 97 -3.25 3.35 25.13
C ILE A 97 -4.73 3.69 24.91
N VAL A 98 -5.07 4.98 24.78
CA VAL A 98 -6.44 5.44 24.52
C VAL A 98 -6.97 4.87 23.20
N ALA A 99 -6.18 4.92 22.12
CA ALA A 99 -6.55 4.41 20.81
C ALA A 99 -6.77 2.88 20.83
N THR A 100 -5.92 2.14 21.55
CA THR A 100 -6.05 0.69 21.71
C THR A 100 -7.33 0.33 22.45
N ARG A 101 -7.66 1.04 23.52
CA ARG A 101 -8.90 0.83 24.29
C ARG A 101 -10.14 1.24 23.51
N LEU A 102 -10.09 2.36 22.79
CA LEU A 102 -11.18 2.81 21.93
C LEU A 102 -11.43 1.79 20.82
N SER A 103 -10.38 1.35 20.12
CA SER A 103 -10.51 0.30 19.09
C SER A 103 -11.06 -1.00 19.67
N GLY A 104 -10.57 -1.42 20.84
CA GLY A 104 -11.06 -2.61 21.53
C GLY A 104 -12.53 -2.51 21.96
N HIS A 105 -13.01 -1.30 22.31
CA HIS A 105 -14.43 -1.04 22.58
C HIS A 105 -15.27 -1.15 21.32
N LEU A 106 -14.85 -0.50 20.22
CA LEU A 106 -15.55 -0.55 18.93
C LEU A 106 -15.70 -1.98 18.41
N SER A 107 -14.66 -2.80 18.55
CA SER A 107 -14.70 -4.18 18.03
C SER A 107 -15.40 -5.21 18.93
N ARG A 108 -15.70 -4.89 20.21
CA ARG A 108 -16.20 -5.89 21.18
C ARG A 108 -17.47 -5.52 21.91
N VAL A 109 -17.77 -4.23 22.06
CA VAL A 109 -18.80 -3.75 22.99
C VAL A 109 -19.73 -2.77 22.31
N GLY A 110 -19.20 -1.65 21.80
CA GLY A 110 -20.00 -0.65 21.12
C GLY A 110 -20.29 -1.03 19.67
N PRO A 111 -21.18 -0.29 18.98
CA PRO A 111 -21.27 -0.33 17.53
C PRO A 111 -19.88 -0.10 16.92
N ASP A 112 -19.41 -1.02 16.06
CA ASP A 112 -18.12 -0.86 15.38
C ASP A 112 -18.21 0.19 14.24
N LEU A 113 -17.09 0.51 13.61
CA LEU A 113 -17.06 1.28 12.37
C LEU A 113 -17.72 0.50 11.22
N ALA A 114 -18.34 1.22 10.30
CA ALA A 114 -18.98 0.70 9.10
C ALA A 114 -18.05 -0.23 8.33
N ASP A 115 -18.60 -1.32 7.81
CA ASP A 115 -17.84 -2.30 7.03
C ASP A 115 -17.32 -1.78 5.69
N SER A 116 -17.77 -0.59 5.28
CA SER A 116 -17.26 0.13 4.12
C SER A 116 -16.01 0.98 4.41
N GLN A 117 -15.59 1.07 5.68
CA GLN A 117 -14.38 1.78 6.10
C GLN A 117 -13.17 0.84 6.05
N PHE A 118 -12.27 1.07 5.09
CA PHE A 118 -11.06 0.28 4.90
C PHE A 118 -9.78 1.03 5.29
N GLY A 119 -9.79 2.37 5.28
CA GLY A 119 -8.64 3.19 5.64
C GLY A 119 -8.39 3.19 7.14
N PHE A 120 -7.12 3.16 7.55
CA PHE A 120 -6.68 3.26 8.96
C PHE A 120 -7.37 2.30 9.95
N ARG A 121 -7.91 1.18 9.47
CA ARG A 121 -8.54 0.14 10.29
C ARG A 121 -7.64 -1.08 10.34
N ARG A 122 -7.53 -1.67 11.53
CA ARG A 122 -6.75 -2.90 11.73
C ARG A 122 -7.39 -4.04 10.93
N GLU A 123 -6.56 -4.90 10.33
CA GLU A 123 -7.00 -6.06 9.53
C GLU A 123 -7.83 -5.69 8.29
N ARG A 124 -7.78 -4.42 7.86
CA ARG A 124 -8.33 -3.98 6.59
C ARG A 124 -7.27 -3.25 5.79
N SER A 125 -7.36 -3.48 4.51
CA SER A 125 -6.50 -2.91 3.49
C SER A 125 -7.44 -2.25 2.45
N THR A 126 -6.95 -1.35 1.63
CA THR A 126 -6.08 -1.84 0.59
C THR A 126 -6.85 -2.37 -0.64
N VAL A 127 -6.35 -3.52 -1.05
CA VAL A 127 -7.03 -4.67 -1.66
C VAL A 127 -8.46 -4.96 -1.16
N ASP A 128 -8.75 -4.97 0.15
CA ASP A 128 -10.09 -5.38 0.63
C ASP A 128 -11.19 -4.43 0.13
N ALA A 129 -10.90 -3.13 0.07
CA ALA A 129 -11.81 -2.14 -0.47
C ALA A 129 -12.11 -2.41 -1.95
N ILE A 130 -11.07 -2.64 -2.76
CA ILE A 130 -11.19 -2.92 -4.19
C ILE A 130 -11.99 -4.22 -4.42
N MET A 131 -11.73 -5.25 -3.61
CA MET A 131 -12.47 -6.51 -3.66
C MET A 131 -13.95 -6.34 -3.33
N ARG A 132 -14.29 -5.43 -2.40
CA ARG A 132 -15.69 -5.10 -2.09
C ARG A 132 -16.37 -4.38 -3.25
N VAL A 133 -15.73 -3.39 -3.86
CA VAL A 133 -16.26 -2.70 -5.07
C VAL A 133 -16.49 -3.71 -6.20
N ARG A 134 -15.53 -4.60 -6.42
CA ARG A 134 -15.62 -5.70 -7.40
C ARG A 134 -16.85 -6.57 -7.17
N SER A 135 -17.03 -7.08 -5.95
CA SER A 135 -18.13 -7.99 -5.61
C SER A 135 -19.50 -7.33 -5.84
N LEU A 136 -19.64 -6.07 -5.43
CA LEU A 136 -20.85 -5.28 -5.63
C LEU A 136 -21.15 -5.02 -7.11
N SER A 137 -20.11 -4.71 -7.88
CA SER A 137 -20.19 -4.53 -9.33
C SER A 137 -20.65 -5.83 -10.02
N GLU A 138 -20.04 -6.96 -9.67
CA GLU A 138 -20.36 -8.29 -10.21
C GLU A 138 -21.82 -8.70 -9.93
N GLN A 139 -22.26 -8.59 -8.68
CA GLN A 139 -23.64 -8.93 -8.28
C GLN A 139 -24.69 -8.05 -8.96
N THR A 140 -24.39 -6.77 -9.16
CA THR A 140 -25.32 -5.85 -9.81
C THR A 140 -25.44 -6.14 -11.31
N VAL A 141 -24.33 -6.49 -11.99
CA VAL A 141 -24.38 -6.80 -13.44
C VAL A 141 -24.97 -8.18 -13.71
N SER A 142 -24.73 -9.17 -12.85
CA SER A 142 -25.32 -10.51 -13.05
C SER A 142 -26.85 -10.53 -12.97
N ARG A 143 -27.45 -9.53 -12.31
CA ARG A 143 -28.89 -9.30 -12.25
C ARG A 143 -29.43 -8.40 -13.37
N GLY A 144 -28.61 -8.10 -14.39
CA GLY A 144 -28.97 -7.22 -15.51
C GLY A 144 -28.91 -5.72 -15.19
N GLY A 145 -28.40 -5.35 -14.00
CA GLY A 145 -28.32 -3.96 -13.55
C GLY A 145 -26.98 -3.26 -13.88
N VAL A 146 -27.02 -1.94 -14.01
CA VAL A 146 -25.83 -1.09 -14.13
C VAL A 146 -25.40 -0.70 -12.72
N ALA A 147 -24.11 -0.91 -12.38
CA ALA A 147 -23.60 -0.30 -11.14
C ALA A 147 -23.08 1.10 -11.48
N LEU A 148 -22.90 1.97 -10.49
CA LEU A 148 -22.30 3.30 -10.60
C LEU A 148 -21.46 3.54 -9.33
N ALA A 149 -20.30 4.19 -9.44
CA ALA A 149 -19.44 4.54 -8.31
C ALA A 149 -19.14 6.03 -8.40
N ILE A 150 -19.05 6.60 -7.21
CA ILE A 150 -18.91 8.02 -6.95
C ILE A 150 -17.68 8.16 -6.05
N SER A 151 -16.60 8.74 -6.58
CA SER A 151 -15.42 9.06 -5.77
C SER A 151 -15.58 10.46 -5.18
N LEU A 152 -15.31 10.61 -3.89
CA LEU A 152 -15.39 11.87 -3.14
C LEU A 152 -14.08 12.05 -2.38
N ASP A 153 -13.38 13.15 -2.64
CA ASP A 153 -12.18 13.54 -1.90
C ASP A 153 -12.48 14.72 -0.96
N ILE A 154 -11.92 14.67 0.25
CA ILE A 154 -12.16 15.65 1.30
C ILE A 154 -10.94 16.54 1.45
N VAL A 155 -11.07 17.75 0.91
CA VAL A 155 -10.04 18.78 1.05
C VAL A 155 -9.73 19.00 2.52
N ASN A 156 -8.44 18.83 2.88
CA ASN A 156 -7.93 19.15 4.20
C ASN A 156 -8.62 18.36 5.34
N ALA A 157 -8.94 17.09 5.10
CA ALA A 157 -9.65 16.19 6.03
C ALA A 157 -9.24 16.36 7.51
N PHE A 158 -7.99 16.02 7.87
CA PHE A 158 -7.56 16.03 9.26
C PHE A 158 -7.65 17.40 9.95
N ASN A 159 -7.41 18.50 9.25
CA ASN A 159 -7.42 19.83 9.88
C ASN A 159 -8.82 20.45 9.94
N SER A 160 -9.76 19.96 9.14
CA SER A 160 -11.11 20.52 9.03
C SER A 160 -12.13 19.83 9.94
N LEU A 161 -11.78 18.68 10.54
CA LEU A 161 -12.70 17.84 11.32
C LEU A 161 -13.37 18.61 12.49
N PRO A 162 -14.69 18.84 12.47
CA PRO A 162 -15.36 19.47 13.60
C PRO A 162 -15.32 18.55 14.84
N TRP A 163 -14.89 19.08 15.99
CA TRP A 163 -14.84 18.28 17.23
C TRP A 163 -16.22 17.83 17.70
N ASP A 164 -17.27 18.58 17.38
CA ASP A 164 -18.65 18.14 17.62
C ASP A 164 -19.03 16.89 16.82
N ALA A 165 -18.46 16.68 15.63
CA ALA A 165 -18.66 15.44 14.88
C ALA A 165 -18.03 14.25 15.62
N ILE A 166 -16.83 14.43 16.18
CA ILE A 166 -16.18 13.42 17.03
C ILE A 166 -17.03 13.15 18.27
N ARG A 167 -17.51 14.20 18.96
CA ARG A 167 -18.34 14.05 20.16
C ARG A 167 -19.62 13.26 19.87
N ARG A 168 -20.33 13.60 18.80
CA ARG A 168 -21.53 12.85 18.37
C ARG A 168 -21.19 11.40 18.02
N ALA A 169 -20.07 11.16 17.33
CA ALA A 169 -19.65 9.82 16.99
C ALA A 169 -19.30 8.99 18.24
N LEU A 170 -18.61 9.56 19.23
CA LEU A 170 -18.34 8.87 20.51
C LEU A 170 -19.63 8.44 21.22
N ALA A 171 -20.66 9.29 21.18
CA ALA A 171 -21.98 8.96 21.73
C ALA A 171 -22.67 7.85 20.92
N HIS A 172 -22.65 7.94 19.58
CA HIS A 172 -23.22 6.92 18.69
C HIS A 172 -22.60 5.53 18.91
N HIS A 173 -21.27 5.47 19.00
CA HIS A 173 -20.52 4.25 19.25
C HIS A 173 -20.53 3.81 20.73
N GLN A 174 -21.36 4.44 21.56
CA GLN A 174 -21.55 4.10 22.97
C GLN A 174 -20.23 4.02 23.76
N VAL A 175 -19.29 4.91 23.43
CA VAL A 175 -17.97 4.92 24.05
C VAL A 175 -18.12 5.20 25.55
N PRO A 176 -17.47 4.42 26.43
CA PRO A 176 -17.70 4.51 27.86
C PRO A 176 -17.29 5.88 28.41
N PRO A 177 -17.94 6.37 29.49
CA PRO A 177 -17.78 7.75 29.97
C PRO A 177 -16.33 8.18 30.21
N TYR A 178 -15.46 7.27 30.68
CA TYR A 178 -14.05 7.60 30.91
C TYR A 178 -13.26 7.81 29.61
N LEU A 179 -13.54 7.05 28.54
CA LEU A 179 -12.94 7.27 27.22
C LEU A 179 -13.55 8.50 26.54
N HIS A 180 -14.86 8.69 26.66
CA HIS A 180 -15.51 9.88 26.16
C HIS A 180 -14.93 11.15 26.82
N GLY A 181 -14.77 11.13 28.14
CA GLY A 181 -14.18 12.22 28.92
C GLY A 181 -12.73 12.50 28.54
N ILE A 182 -11.87 11.47 28.46
CA ILE A 182 -10.45 11.69 28.11
C ILE A 182 -10.28 12.20 26.68
N ILE A 183 -11.09 11.73 25.72
CA ILE A 183 -11.05 12.20 24.33
C ILE A 183 -11.61 13.63 24.22
N GLY A 184 -12.68 13.94 24.95
CA GLY A 184 -13.19 15.32 25.05
C GLY A 184 -12.14 16.27 25.61
N ASP A 185 -11.44 15.85 26.68
CA ASP A 185 -10.35 16.63 27.25
C ASP A 185 -9.13 16.73 26.32
N TYR A 186 -8.82 15.67 25.57
CA TYR A 186 -7.77 15.65 24.54
C TYR A 186 -8.01 16.70 23.45
N LEU A 187 -9.27 16.91 23.05
CA LEU A 187 -9.62 17.82 21.97
C LEU A 187 -9.64 19.28 22.41
N ARG A 188 -10.03 19.63 23.63
CA ARG A 188 -10.07 21.04 24.08
C ARG A 188 -8.70 21.61 24.44
N ASP A 189 -8.61 22.95 24.50
CA ASP A 189 -7.43 23.69 24.95
C ASP A 189 -6.14 23.26 24.24
N ARG A 190 -6.25 23.00 22.93
CA ARG A 190 -5.12 22.58 22.09
C ARG A 190 -4.49 23.77 21.40
N TYR A 191 -3.17 23.73 21.33
CA TYR A 191 -2.39 24.81 20.77
C TYR A 191 -1.33 24.25 19.82
N ILE A 192 -1.07 25.00 18.76
CA ILE A 192 0.14 24.85 17.97
C ILE A 192 1.12 25.95 18.33
N VAL A 193 2.40 25.61 18.33
CA VAL A 193 3.50 26.56 18.46
C VAL A 193 4.39 26.49 17.22
N TYR A 194 4.77 27.65 16.70
CA TYR A 194 5.67 27.77 15.56
C TYR A 194 6.46 29.08 15.63
N MET A 195 7.55 29.13 14.87
CA MET A 195 8.33 30.35 14.70
C MET A 195 7.80 31.13 13.49
N ALA A 196 7.46 32.40 13.70
CA ALA A 196 7.15 33.32 12.62
C ALA A 196 8.42 33.68 11.83
N LYS A 197 8.24 34.26 10.64
CA LYS A 197 9.36 34.68 9.76
C LYS A 197 10.31 35.67 10.44
N ASP A 198 9.80 36.48 11.36
CA ASP A 198 10.55 37.47 12.14
C ASP A 198 11.23 36.89 13.40
N GLY A 199 11.21 35.56 13.57
CA GLY A 199 11.81 34.89 14.70
C GLY A 199 10.97 34.93 15.98
N ARG A 200 9.74 35.44 15.97
CA ARG A 200 8.86 35.37 17.14
C ARG A 200 8.23 33.98 17.28
N LYS A 201 8.22 33.44 18.51
CA LYS A 201 7.44 32.23 18.83
C LYS A 201 5.96 32.61 18.92
N ILE A 202 5.14 32.04 18.03
CA ILE A 202 3.69 32.20 18.04
C ILE A 202 3.06 30.95 18.65
N ARG A 203 2.09 31.18 19.54
CA ARG A 203 1.21 30.16 20.08
C ARG A 203 -0.20 30.42 19.58
N ARG A 204 -0.81 29.47 18.89
CA ARG A 204 -2.13 29.61 18.29
C ARG A 204 -3.06 28.50 18.77
N GLU A 205 -4.23 28.90 19.25
CA GLU A 205 -5.29 27.97 19.62
C GLU A 205 -5.84 27.25 18.38
N ILE A 206 -6.05 25.95 18.49
CA ILE A 206 -6.76 25.13 17.51
C ILE A 206 -8.16 24.86 18.03
N ARG A 207 -9.16 24.94 17.14
CA ARG A 207 -10.58 24.76 17.50
C ARG A 207 -11.29 23.64 16.73
N ARG A 208 -10.58 22.98 15.83
CA ARG A 208 -11.05 21.86 15.00
C ARG A 208 -9.88 21.08 14.45
N GLY A 209 -10.16 19.91 13.90
CA GLY A 209 -9.19 19.01 13.33
C GLY A 209 -8.52 18.13 14.39
N VAL A 210 -7.76 17.16 13.91
CA VAL A 210 -6.88 16.32 14.73
C VAL A 210 -5.45 16.51 14.24
N PRO A 211 -4.44 16.47 15.13
CA PRO A 211 -3.07 16.78 14.73
C PRO A 211 -2.55 15.77 13.69
N GLN A 212 -2.04 16.26 12.56
CA GLN A 212 -1.35 15.43 11.57
C GLN A 212 0.00 14.98 12.14
N GLY A 213 0.09 13.74 12.61
CA GLY A 213 1.21 13.23 13.40
C GLY A 213 0.80 12.67 14.76
N SER A 214 -0.48 12.84 15.15
CA SER A 214 -1.07 12.14 16.30
C SER A 214 -1.30 10.66 15.99
N VAL A 215 -1.25 9.85 17.04
CA VAL A 215 -1.62 8.44 17.00
C VAL A 215 -3.14 8.30 16.98
N LEU A 216 -3.83 9.13 17.76
CA LEU A 216 -5.27 9.07 17.93
C LEU A 216 -6.04 9.68 16.75
N GLY A 217 -5.43 10.62 16.01
CA GLY A 217 -6.07 11.38 14.94
C GLY A 217 -6.73 10.54 13.83
N PRO A 218 -6.03 9.57 13.21
CA PRO A 218 -6.62 8.67 12.21
C PRO A 218 -7.87 7.94 12.70
N LEU A 219 -7.85 7.44 13.94
CA LEU A 219 -8.99 6.74 14.53
C LEU A 219 -10.17 7.68 14.80
N LEU A 220 -9.92 8.90 15.30
CA LEU A 220 -10.97 9.90 15.51
C LEU A 220 -11.56 10.42 14.20
N TRP A 221 -10.75 10.50 13.15
CA TRP A 221 -11.22 10.82 11.80
C TRP A 221 -12.18 9.73 11.30
N ASN A 222 -11.78 8.46 11.36
CA ASN A 222 -12.63 7.35 10.98
C ASN A 222 -13.94 7.32 11.78
N LEU A 223 -13.86 7.51 13.09
CA LEU A 223 -15.02 7.54 13.98
C LEU A 223 -16.02 8.63 13.58
N ALA A 224 -15.54 9.85 13.34
CA ALA A 224 -16.42 10.95 12.93
C ALA A 224 -16.97 10.78 11.50
N TYR A 225 -16.16 10.22 10.59
CA TYR A 225 -16.56 9.97 9.21
C TYR A 225 -17.54 8.80 9.07
N ASP A 226 -17.61 7.92 10.08
CA ASP A 226 -18.51 6.77 10.11
C ASP A 226 -19.97 7.15 9.88
N ALA A 227 -20.40 8.30 10.39
CA ALA A 227 -21.75 8.83 10.17
C ALA A 227 -22.06 9.07 8.68
N VAL A 228 -21.06 9.44 7.88
CA VAL A 228 -21.20 9.61 6.41
C VAL A 228 -21.37 8.26 5.73
N LEU A 229 -20.65 7.25 6.22
CA LEU A 229 -20.71 5.88 5.67
C LEU A 229 -22.00 5.14 6.03
N ARG A 230 -22.74 5.63 7.04
CA ARG A 230 -23.99 5.05 7.57
C ARG A 230 -25.24 5.81 7.17
N VAL A 231 -25.14 6.81 6.29
CA VAL A 231 -26.32 7.50 5.75
C VAL A 231 -27.21 6.48 5.05
N ASP A 232 -28.53 6.59 5.25
CA ASP A 232 -29.49 5.75 4.54
C ASP A 232 -29.41 6.04 3.04
N LEU A 233 -29.03 5.03 2.27
CA LEU A 233 -28.92 5.12 0.83
C LEU A 233 -30.11 4.43 0.16
N PRO A 234 -30.53 4.90 -1.02
CA PRO A 234 -31.52 4.20 -1.83
C PRO A 234 -31.08 2.76 -2.14
N ALA A 235 -32.06 1.88 -2.31
CA ALA A 235 -31.81 0.48 -2.67
C ALA A 235 -30.93 0.38 -3.93
N GLY A 236 -29.84 -0.39 -3.84
CA GLY A 236 -28.87 -0.57 -4.93
C GLY A 236 -27.61 0.29 -4.84
N VAL A 237 -27.54 1.25 -3.91
CA VAL A 237 -26.35 2.10 -3.71
C VAL A 237 -25.47 1.54 -2.59
N ASN A 238 -24.16 1.43 -2.85
CA ASN A 238 -23.17 0.92 -1.88
C ASN A 238 -21.98 1.88 -1.79
N ILE A 239 -21.44 2.08 -0.60
CA ILE A 239 -20.27 2.94 -0.36
C ILE A 239 -19.02 2.06 -0.15
N VAL A 240 -17.92 2.45 -0.78
CA VAL A 240 -16.57 1.91 -0.52
C VAL A 240 -15.57 3.06 -0.48
N CYS A 241 -14.68 3.08 0.52
CA CYS A 241 -13.71 4.14 0.75
C CYS A 241 -12.28 3.60 0.65
N TYR A 242 -11.42 4.20 -0.19
CA TYR A 242 -10.07 3.71 -0.49
C TYR A 242 -9.11 4.80 -1.03
N ALA A 243 -7.78 4.53 -1.08
CA ALA A 243 -6.74 5.35 -1.73
C ALA A 243 -5.62 4.49 -2.38
N ASP A 244 -5.23 4.73 -3.66
CA ASP A 244 -3.92 4.35 -4.29
C ASP A 244 -3.79 4.85 -5.77
N ASP A 245 -2.57 5.02 -6.31
CA ASP A 245 -2.17 5.76 -7.52
C ASP A 245 -1.09 5.12 -8.43
N THR A 246 -0.28 4.19 -7.92
CA THR A 246 0.91 3.63 -8.62
C THR A 246 0.61 2.76 -9.85
N LEU A 247 -0.47 1.97 -9.80
CA LEU A 247 -0.88 1.07 -10.89
C LEU A 247 -1.20 1.82 -12.20
N ALA A 248 -1.86 2.97 -12.08
CA ALA A 248 -2.26 3.74 -13.25
C ALA A 248 -1.03 4.28 -14.01
N CYS A 249 0.05 4.62 -13.30
CA CYS A 249 1.28 5.13 -13.88
C CYS A 249 1.97 4.09 -14.76
N ALA A 250 2.07 2.84 -14.31
CA ALA A 250 2.67 1.77 -15.10
C ALA A 250 1.93 1.56 -16.44
N ILE A 251 0.60 1.61 -16.41
CA ILE A 251 -0.22 1.44 -17.61
C ILE A 251 -0.06 2.63 -18.56
N GLU A 252 -0.07 3.87 -18.06
CA GLU A 252 0.18 5.05 -18.87
C GLU A 252 1.55 4.98 -19.56
N SER A 253 2.59 4.62 -18.80
CA SER A 253 3.96 4.46 -19.29
C SER A 253 4.05 3.47 -20.43
N ALA A 254 3.44 2.29 -20.27
CA ALA A 254 3.41 1.28 -21.32
C ALA A 254 2.72 1.80 -22.60
N ALA A 255 1.61 2.52 -22.46
CA ALA A 255 0.86 3.08 -23.58
C ALA A 255 1.63 4.18 -24.32
N LYS A 256 2.30 5.10 -23.60
CA LYS A 256 3.12 6.17 -24.17
C LYS A 256 4.37 5.63 -24.85
N ALA A 257 5.04 4.64 -24.25
CA ALA A 257 6.26 4.07 -24.81
C ALA A 257 5.99 3.18 -26.04
N ASN A 258 4.76 2.67 -26.21
CA ASN A 258 4.40 1.72 -27.27
C ASN A 258 3.14 2.17 -28.04
N PRO A 259 3.16 3.33 -28.73
CA PRO A 259 1.96 3.91 -29.35
C PRO A 259 1.37 3.03 -30.48
N ALA A 260 2.20 2.20 -31.12
CA ALA A 260 1.77 1.28 -32.17
C ALA A 260 1.24 -0.08 -31.65
N ARG A 261 1.37 -0.38 -30.35
CA ARG A 261 0.95 -1.66 -29.75
C ARG A 261 -0.31 -1.48 -28.91
N GLN A 262 -1.16 -2.49 -28.90
CA GLN A 262 -2.30 -2.55 -27.98
C GLN A 262 -1.82 -2.98 -26.59
N ILE A 263 -2.23 -2.23 -25.57
CA ILE A 263 -1.97 -2.48 -24.16
C ILE A 263 -3.24 -3.08 -23.56
N TYR A 264 -3.21 -4.38 -23.30
CA TYR A 264 -4.31 -5.07 -22.64
C TYR A 264 -4.07 -5.11 -21.12
N VAL A 265 -4.95 -4.47 -20.37
CA VAL A 265 -4.92 -4.50 -18.90
C VAL A 265 -5.97 -5.48 -18.43
N PHE A 266 -5.51 -6.55 -17.79
CA PHE A 266 -6.37 -7.61 -17.31
C PHE A 266 -6.81 -7.36 -15.87
N PHE A 267 -8.11 -7.46 -15.64
CA PHE A 267 -8.72 -7.35 -14.32
C PHE A 267 -9.49 -8.62 -14.04
N ASN A 268 -9.35 -9.17 -12.84
CA ASN A 268 -10.17 -10.32 -12.45
C ASN A 268 -11.67 -9.89 -12.30
N SER A 269 -11.92 -8.59 -12.05
CA SER A 269 -13.26 -7.98 -11.92
C SER A 269 -13.82 -7.43 -13.23
N PRO A 270 -15.15 -7.42 -13.45
CA PRO A 270 -15.76 -6.60 -14.48
C PRO A 270 -15.56 -5.12 -14.18
N ILE A 271 -14.99 -4.45 -15.18
CA ILE A 271 -14.80 -3.02 -15.19
C ILE A 271 -16.02 -2.42 -15.88
N LYS A 272 -16.83 -1.68 -15.14
CA LYS A 272 -17.99 -0.99 -15.68
C LYS A 272 -17.62 0.46 -15.99
N ASN A 273 -18.30 1.08 -16.95
CA ASN A 273 -17.97 2.43 -17.46
C ASN A 273 -17.80 3.48 -16.36
N TYR A 274 -18.61 3.44 -15.31
CA TYR A 274 -18.48 4.37 -14.19
C TYR A 274 -17.22 4.19 -13.34
N ILE A 275 -16.66 2.97 -13.25
CA ILE A 275 -15.41 2.71 -12.52
C ILE A 275 -14.30 3.43 -13.27
N LEU A 276 -14.39 3.42 -14.60
CA LEU A 276 -13.48 4.14 -15.47
C LEU A 276 -13.66 5.64 -15.29
N GLU A 277 -14.88 6.16 -15.39
CA GLU A 277 -15.16 7.60 -15.30
C GLU A 277 -14.79 8.25 -13.96
N ARG A 278 -14.64 7.46 -12.87
CA ARG A 278 -14.49 8.01 -11.51
C ARG A 278 -13.26 7.52 -10.75
N SER A 279 -12.39 6.76 -11.41
CA SER A 279 -11.06 6.43 -10.90
C SER A 279 -9.99 7.14 -11.72
N ASN A 280 -8.75 7.08 -11.27
CA ASN A 280 -7.58 7.46 -12.06
C ASN A 280 -7.49 6.70 -13.40
N LEU A 281 -8.22 5.59 -13.57
CA LEU A 281 -8.33 4.87 -14.85
C LEU A 281 -9.05 5.69 -15.93
N ILE A 282 -9.79 6.76 -15.61
CA ILE A 282 -10.34 7.66 -16.63
C ILE A 282 -9.23 8.27 -17.48
N LEU A 283 -8.09 8.59 -16.86
CA LEU A 283 -6.94 9.13 -17.56
C LEU A 283 -6.33 8.12 -18.53
N LEU A 284 -6.59 6.83 -18.35
CA LEU A 284 -6.13 5.80 -19.27
C LEU A 284 -7.04 5.71 -20.51
N GLN A 285 -8.31 6.12 -20.42
CA GLN A 285 -9.24 6.08 -21.56
C GLN A 285 -8.87 7.05 -22.69
N LYS A 286 -8.03 8.05 -22.43
CA LYS A 286 -7.52 8.96 -23.47
C LYS A 286 -6.55 8.29 -24.44
N TYR A 287 -6.00 7.13 -24.06
CA TYR A 287 -5.10 6.35 -24.90
C TYR A 287 -5.92 5.32 -25.69
N ASN A 288 -6.00 5.51 -27.01
CA ASN A 288 -6.76 4.63 -27.91
C ASN A 288 -6.22 3.19 -27.97
N ASN A 289 -4.95 3.01 -27.62
CA ASN A 289 -4.25 1.74 -27.57
C ASN A 289 -4.36 1.01 -26.22
N ILE A 290 -5.07 1.54 -25.22
CA ILE A 290 -5.37 0.82 -23.98
C ILE A 290 -6.71 0.09 -24.11
N LYS A 291 -6.72 -1.20 -23.75
CA LYS A 291 -7.90 -2.06 -23.67
C LYS A 291 -7.97 -2.69 -22.29
N LEU A 292 -9.09 -2.52 -21.61
CA LEU A 292 -9.28 -3.06 -20.27
C LEU A 292 -10.19 -4.28 -20.35
N LEU A 293 -9.69 -5.44 -19.93
CA LEU A 293 -10.33 -6.74 -20.13
C LEU A 293 -10.58 -7.45 -18.80
N ARG A 294 -11.72 -8.13 -18.69
CA ARG A 294 -11.99 -9.01 -17.55
C ARG A 294 -11.40 -10.39 -17.81
N VAL A 295 -10.67 -10.93 -16.85
CA VAL A 295 -10.20 -12.31 -16.80
C VAL A 295 -11.06 -13.13 -15.86
N LEU A 296 -11.54 -14.27 -16.34
CA LEU A 296 -12.09 -15.34 -15.53
C LEU A 296 -11.09 -16.47 -15.55
N ILE A 297 -10.39 -16.71 -14.44
CA ILE A 297 -9.25 -17.63 -14.42
C ILE A 297 -9.61 -19.06 -14.82
N THR A 298 -10.83 -19.52 -14.54
CA THR A 298 -11.32 -20.82 -15.01
C THR A 298 -11.33 -20.88 -16.53
N LYS A 299 -11.98 -19.92 -17.19
CA LYS A 299 -11.97 -19.81 -18.66
C LYS A 299 -10.57 -19.60 -19.23
N PHE A 300 -9.73 -18.89 -18.49
CA PHE A 300 -8.36 -18.62 -18.89
C PHE A 300 -7.47 -19.87 -18.79
N ALA A 301 -7.85 -20.85 -17.98
CA ALA A 301 -7.16 -22.12 -17.84
C ALA A 301 -7.65 -23.19 -18.83
N ASP A 302 -8.80 -22.98 -19.49
CA ASP A 302 -9.34 -23.92 -20.48
C ASP A 302 -8.29 -24.29 -21.55
N GLY A 303 -8.16 -25.59 -21.82
CA GLY A 303 -7.23 -26.16 -22.80
C GLY A 303 -5.76 -26.06 -22.38
N THR A 304 -5.46 -25.83 -21.11
CA THR A 304 -4.08 -25.81 -20.58
C THR A 304 -3.82 -26.97 -19.62
N PRO A 305 -2.56 -27.40 -19.42
CA PRO A 305 -2.28 -28.54 -18.55
C PRO A 305 -2.78 -28.36 -17.10
N ILE A 306 -2.87 -27.12 -16.60
CA ILE A 306 -3.33 -26.78 -15.24
C ILE A 306 -4.86 -26.69 -15.12
N GLU A 307 -5.62 -26.81 -16.21
CA GLU A 307 -7.08 -26.69 -16.24
C GLU A 307 -7.75 -27.47 -15.11
N SER A 308 -7.47 -28.77 -15.01
CA SER A 308 -8.07 -29.65 -14.00
C SER A 308 -7.83 -29.16 -12.58
N LEU A 309 -6.62 -28.67 -12.27
CA LEU A 309 -6.28 -28.12 -10.96
C LEU A 309 -7.14 -26.88 -10.65
N ILE A 310 -7.29 -25.97 -11.62
CA ILE A 310 -8.09 -24.75 -11.44
C ILE A 310 -9.57 -25.09 -11.18
N TYR A 311 -10.12 -26.04 -11.92
CA TYR A 311 -11.51 -26.49 -11.75
C TYR A 311 -11.76 -27.16 -10.39
N THR A 312 -10.76 -27.72 -9.72
CA THR A 312 -10.92 -28.23 -8.33
C THR A 312 -11.12 -27.13 -7.27
N GLY A 313 -10.95 -25.87 -7.66
CA GLY A 313 -10.96 -24.72 -6.75
C GLY A 313 -9.66 -24.59 -5.92
N ALA A 314 -8.55 -25.16 -6.39
CA ALA A 314 -7.26 -25.16 -5.67
C ALA A 314 -6.77 -23.75 -5.27
N LEU A 315 -7.00 -22.76 -6.14
CA LEU A 315 -6.65 -21.36 -5.86
C LEU A 315 -7.53 -20.76 -4.75
N ASN A 316 -8.84 -21.06 -4.75
CA ASN A 316 -9.76 -20.59 -3.71
C ASN A 316 -9.49 -21.24 -2.34
N LYS A 317 -8.93 -22.44 -2.32
CA LYS A 317 -8.59 -23.19 -1.10
C LYS A 317 -7.21 -22.83 -0.54
N SER A 318 -6.43 -22.00 -1.24
CA SER A 318 -5.09 -21.64 -0.82
C SER A 318 -5.09 -20.63 0.33
N LEU A 319 -4.12 -20.77 1.25
CA LEU A 319 -3.82 -19.77 2.27
C LEU A 319 -3.30 -18.44 1.66
N TRP A 320 -2.85 -18.48 0.40
CA TRP A 320 -2.28 -17.36 -0.36
C TRP A 320 -3.02 -17.19 -1.70
N GLY A 321 -4.36 -17.28 -1.67
CA GLY A 321 -5.18 -17.35 -2.87
C GLY A 321 -4.99 -16.19 -3.86
N VAL A 322 -4.66 -14.98 -3.38
CA VAL A 322 -4.39 -13.83 -4.25
C VAL A 322 -3.04 -13.99 -4.96
N GLU A 323 -1.97 -14.25 -4.19
CA GLU A 323 -0.63 -14.42 -4.73
C GLU A 323 -0.53 -15.61 -5.67
N HIS A 324 -1.08 -16.77 -5.30
CA HIS A 324 -1.07 -17.94 -6.18
C HIS A 324 -1.93 -17.76 -7.43
N THR A 325 -3.05 -17.02 -7.34
CA THR A 325 -3.84 -16.66 -8.53
C THR A 325 -3.01 -15.79 -9.47
N ALA A 326 -2.30 -14.80 -8.94
CA ALA A 326 -1.43 -13.93 -9.73
C ALA A 326 -0.31 -14.77 -10.37
N ASP A 327 0.41 -15.59 -9.60
CA ASP A 327 1.50 -16.46 -10.10
C ASP A 327 1.04 -17.36 -11.24
N VAL A 328 -0.09 -18.04 -11.07
CA VAL A 328 -0.67 -18.89 -12.12
C VAL A 328 -1.03 -18.06 -13.36
N LEU A 329 -1.60 -16.86 -13.21
CA LEU A 329 -1.93 -16.00 -14.34
C LEU A 329 -0.71 -15.57 -15.13
N ARG A 330 0.41 -15.23 -14.46
CA ARG A 330 1.67 -14.86 -15.13
C ARG A 330 2.13 -15.95 -16.09
N TYR A 331 2.17 -17.18 -15.60
CA TYR A 331 2.58 -18.32 -16.40
C TYR A 331 1.56 -18.71 -17.45
N LEU A 332 0.25 -18.64 -17.16
CA LEU A 332 -0.78 -18.93 -18.15
C LEU A 332 -0.75 -17.95 -19.31
N ILE A 333 -0.48 -16.67 -19.06
CA ILE A 333 -0.32 -15.65 -20.10
C ILE A 333 0.85 -16.02 -21.02
N LEU A 334 2.02 -16.28 -20.44
CA LEU A 334 3.20 -16.65 -21.22
C LEU A 334 3.03 -18.01 -21.92
N TYR A 335 2.34 -18.96 -21.30
CA TYR A 335 2.02 -20.26 -21.90
C TYR A 335 1.05 -20.14 -23.08
N LYS A 336 0.12 -19.20 -23.08
CA LYS A 336 -0.86 -19.06 -24.16
C LYS A 336 -0.38 -18.17 -25.30
N TRP A 337 0.36 -17.10 -25.01
CA TRP A 337 0.70 -16.08 -26.00
C TRP A 337 2.19 -15.79 -26.13
N SER A 338 3.05 -16.42 -25.31
CA SER A 338 4.47 -16.10 -25.30
C SER A 338 4.70 -14.60 -25.02
N GLY A 339 5.91 -14.09 -25.26
CA GLY A 339 6.28 -12.69 -25.06
C GLY A 339 6.92 -12.41 -23.70
N ILE A 340 6.85 -11.15 -23.29
CA ILE A 340 7.50 -10.62 -22.07
C ILE A 340 6.42 -10.31 -21.03
N TYR A 341 6.60 -10.83 -19.82
CA TYR A 341 5.82 -10.49 -18.65
C TYR A 341 6.62 -9.59 -17.71
N LEU A 342 5.99 -8.55 -17.19
CA LEU A 342 6.51 -7.69 -16.14
C LEU A 342 5.45 -7.45 -15.07
N ASP A 343 5.83 -7.45 -13.79
CA ASP A 343 4.97 -6.93 -12.74
C ASP A 343 4.77 -5.42 -12.90
N THR A 344 3.63 -4.90 -12.42
CA THR A 344 3.28 -3.48 -12.55
C THR A 344 4.14 -2.55 -11.71
N ASP A 345 4.95 -3.10 -10.80
CA ASP A 345 5.95 -2.41 -10.00
C ASP A 345 7.38 -2.63 -10.56
N MET A 346 7.48 -3.05 -11.82
CA MET A 346 8.71 -3.04 -12.59
C MET A 346 8.87 -1.74 -13.37
N VAL A 347 10.00 -1.07 -13.15
CA VAL A 347 10.38 0.15 -13.87
C VAL A 347 11.44 -0.21 -14.90
N VAL A 348 11.06 -0.18 -16.17
CA VAL A 348 11.97 -0.43 -17.30
C VAL A 348 12.79 0.81 -17.59
N VAL A 349 14.12 0.66 -17.60
CA VAL A 349 15.08 1.76 -17.86
C VAL A 349 15.92 1.53 -19.11
N ARG A 350 15.85 0.33 -19.71
CA ARG A 350 16.49 0.00 -20.99
C ARG A 350 15.61 -0.96 -21.78
N SER A 351 15.61 -0.83 -23.12
CA SER A 351 14.94 -1.76 -24.02
C SER A 351 15.47 -3.19 -23.85
N PHE A 352 14.60 -4.19 -23.98
CA PHE A 352 14.98 -5.60 -23.93
C PHE A 352 15.49 -6.15 -25.27
N ASP A 353 15.54 -5.36 -26.34
CA ASP A 353 15.90 -5.83 -27.69
C ASP A 353 17.30 -6.47 -27.79
N SER A 354 18.19 -6.15 -26.85
CA SER A 354 19.53 -6.74 -26.75
C SER A 354 19.61 -8.01 -25.92
N LEU A 355 18.51 -8.42 -25.28
CA LEU A 355 18.42 -9.70 -24.59
C LEU A 355 18.06 -10.82 -25.59
N THR A 356 18.29 -12.06 -25.17
CA THR A 356 17.78 -13.22 -25.91
C THR A 356 16.24 -13.22 -25.90
N GLU A 357 15.61 -14.06 -26.72
CA GLU A 357 14.15 -14.13 -26.76
C GLU A 357 13.54 -14.88 -25.55
N ASN A 358 14.37 -15.70 -24.87
CA ASN A 358 13.97 -16.57 -23.76
C ASN A 358 14.81 -16.31 -22.51
N TRP A 359 14.21 -15.71 -21.50
CA TRP A 359 14.93 -15.39 -20.27
C TRP A 359 14.09 -15.25 -19.00
N ALA A 360 14.79 -15.37 -17.87
CA ALA A 360 14.32 -15.00 -16.55
C ALA A 360 15.46 -14.35 -15.76
N GLY A 361 15.12 -13.46 -14.81
CA GLY A 361 16.08 -12.87 -13.88
C GLY A 361 16.12 -13.63 -12.56
N LYS A 362 17.32 -13.86 -12.02
CA LYS A 362 17.44 -14.34 -10.63
C LYS A 362 17.30 -13.18 -9.64
N GLU A 363 16.48 -13.34 -8.61
CA GLU A 363 16.42 -12.37 -7.51
C GLU A 363 17.55 -12.59 -6.51
N SER A 364 18.01 -13.82 -6.37
CA SER A 364 19.14 -14.20 -5.50
C SER A 364 19.84 -15.43 -6.07
N ASP A 365 20.91 -15.88 -5.44
CA ASP A 365 21.59 -17.12 -5.82
C ASP A 365 20.75 -18.39 -5.55
N ALA A 366 19.64 -18.26 -4.82
CA ALA A 366 18.76 -19.37 -4.48
C ALA A 366 17.46 -19.42 -5.31
N ALA A 367 17.05 -18.31 -5.93
CA ALA A 367 15.73 -18.19 -6.54
C ALA A 367 15.70 -17.33 -7.82
N VAL A 368 14.97 -17.84 -8.80
CA VAL A 368 14.52 -17.10 -9.98
C VAL A 368 13.21 -16.40 -9.64
N ASN A 369 13.11 -15.10 -9.94
CA ASN A 369 11.91 -14.30 -9.68
C ASN A 369 11.09 -14.16 -10.97
N ILE A 370 9.79 -13.99 -10.80
CA ILE A 370 8.76 -14.04 -11.83
C ILE A 370 8.20 -12.65 -12.18
N ALA A 371 8.72 -11.60 -11.55
CA ALA A 371 8.35 -10.22 -11.83
C ALA A 371 8.88 -9.73 -13.19
N ALA A 372 9.87 -10.41 -13.79
CA ALA A 372 10.29 -10.19 -15.18
C ALA A 372 10.70 -11.50 -15.86
N LEU A 373 9.99 -11.84 -16.93
CA LEU A 373 10.14 -13.10 -17.68
C LEU A 373 9.93 -12.85 -19.18
N ALA A 374 10.60 -13.61 -20.04
CA ALA A 374 10.28 -13.66 -21.46
C ALA A 374 10.35 -15.09 -22.00
N PHE A 375 9.28 -15.57 -22.63
CA PHE A 375 9.23 -16.86 -23.32
C PHE A 375 8.76 -16.63 -24.75
N SER A 376 9.57 -16.91 -25.77
CA SER A 376 9.14 -16.83 -27.17
C SER A 376 8.23 -17.99 -27.58
N ASP A 377 7.75 -17.97 -28.82
CA ASP A 377 6.95 -19.02 -29.44
C ASP A 377 7.81 -20.14 -30.06
N ASP A 378 9.13 -20.03 -29.97
CA ASP A 378 10.10 -21.05 -30.36
C ASP A 378 10.09 -22.28 -29.42
N GLU A 379 10.81 -23.32 -29.83
CA GLU A 379 10.87 -24.59 -29.08
C GLU A 379 11.32 -24.38 -27.62
N ILE A 380 12.26 -23.47 -27.38
CA ILE A 380 12.83 -23.20 -26.06
C ILE A 380 11.77 -22.58 -25.15
N GLY A 381 11.12 -21.49 -25.59
CA GLY A 381 10.12 -20.77 -24.83
C GLY A 381 8.89 -21.64 -24.53
N ARG A 382 8.39 -22.37 -25.53
CA ARG A 382 7.28 -23.32 -25.39
C ARG A 382 7.59 -24.40 -24.37
N ARG A 383 8.78 -25.01 -24.44
CA ARG A 383 9.21 -26.08 -23.52
C ARG A 383 9.27 -25.59 -22.08
N VAL A 384 9.82 -24.40 -21.83
CA VAL A 384 9.91 -23.85 -20.47
C VAL A 384 8.53 -23.49 -19.93
N ALA A 385 7.69 -22.83 -20.73
CA ALA A 385 6.33 -22.48 -20.32
C ALA A 385 5.50 -23.73 -19.97
N GLU A 386 5.56 -24.77 -20.80
CA GLU A 386 4.85 -26.03 -20.58
C GLU A 386 5.36 -26.78 -19.33
N ALA A 387 6.68 -26.81 -19.12
CA ALA A 387 7.28 -27.41 -17.95
C ALA A 387 6.83 -26.72 -16.65
N ILE A 388 6.71 -25.38 -16.65
CA ILE A 388 6.23 -24.63 -15.47
C ILE A 388 4.76 -24.90 -15.19
N ILE A 389 3.90 -24.85 -16.21
CA ILE A 389 2.47 -25.11 -16.01
C ILE A 389 2.23 -26.55 -15.51
N SER A 390 2.99 -27.52 -16.02
CA SER A 390 2.94 -28.92 -15.58
C SER A 390 3.47 -29.08 -14.15
N GLU A 391 4.59 -28.42 -13.81
CA GLU A 391 5.14 -28.41 -12.45
C GLU A 391 4.14 -27.88 -11.42
N ILE A 392 3.43 -26.79 -11.73
CA ILE A 392 2.40 -26.26 -10.83
C ILE A 392 1.23 -27.23 -10.72
N LYS A 393 0.78 -27.83 -11.83
CA LYS A 393 -0.30 -28.82 -11.81
C LYS A 393 -0.01 -30.00 -10.88
N GLU A 394 1.19 -30.56 -10.97
CA GLU A 394 1.58 -31.79 -10.25
C GLU A 394 1.96 -31.52 -8.80
N ASN A 395 2.61 -30.38 -8.53
CA ASN A 395 3.23 -30.10 -7.24
C ASN A 395 2.56 -28.93 -6.50
N TYR A 396 1.33 -28.53 -6.86
CA TYR A 396 0.67 -27.37 -6.26
C TYR A 396 0.65 -27.41 -4.73
N ARG A 397 1.10 -26.32 -4.09
CA ARG A 397 1.08 -26.16 -2.62
C ARG A 397 0.35 -24.89 -2.23
N GLY A 398 -0.91 -25.03 -1.84
CA GLY A 398 -1.75 -23.91 -1.42
C GLY A 398 -1.34 -23.27 -0.09
N ASP A 399 -0.46 -23.92 0.68
CA ASP A 399 -0.02 -23.52 2.01
C ASP A 399 1.31 -22.74 2.03
N LEU A 400 2.12 -22.85 0.97
CA LEU A 400 3.45 -22.24 0.89
C LEU A 400 3.50 -21.07 -0.09
N TRP A 401 3.70 -19.85 0.43
CA TRP A 401 3.58 -18.58 -0.31
C TRP A 401 4.34 -18.50 -1.64
N ALA A 402 5.62 -18.90 -1.69
CA ALA A 402 6.45 -18.78 -2.90
C ALA A 402 6.50 -20.05 -3.77
N TYR A 403 5.79 -21.11 -3.38
CA TYR A 403 6.04 -22.45 -3.94
C TYR A 403 5.59 -22.59 -5.39
N ASN A 404 4.47 -21.95 -5.73
CA ASN A 404 3.80 -22.06 -7.04
C ASN A 404 4.25 -20.97 -8.03
N GLY A 405 4.89 -19.90 -7.54
CA GLY A 405 5.48 -18.82 -8.34
C GLY A 405 6.99 -19.00 -8.51
N PRO A 406 7.83 -18.18 -7.85
CA PRO A 406 9.30 -18.27 -7.94
C PRO A 406 9.86 -19.68 -7.71
N GLY A 407 9.25 -20.44 -6.80
CA GLY A 407 9.62 -21.82 -6.52
C GLY A 407 9.46 -22.74 -7.74
N ALA A 408 8.37 -22.61 -8.49
CA ALA A 408 8.07 -23.49 -9.63
C ALA A 408 9.10 -23.30 -10.76
N ILE A 409 9.30 -22.06 -11.22
CA ILE A 409 10.32 -21.77 -12.25
C ILE A 409 11.72 -22.14 -11.79
N THR A 410 12.07 -21.91 -10.52
CA THR A 410 13.38 -22.27 -10.00
C THR A 410 13.61 -23.78 -10.08
N ARG A 411 12.61 -24.61 -9.73
CA ARG A 411 12.72 -26.08 -9.85
C ARG A 411 12.80 -26.53 -11.31
N VAL A 412 11.97 -25.96 -12.19
CA VAL A 412 12.00 -26.26 -13.63
C VAL A 412 13.35 -25.94 -14.23
N LEU A 413 13.91 -24.75 -13.96
CA LEU A 413 15.21 -24.37 -14.50
C LEU A 413 16.35 -25.21 -13.92
N LYS A 414 16.31 -25.57 -12.63
CA LYS A 414 17.29 -26.52 -12.05
C LYS A 414 17.30 -27.86 -12.79
N ASN A 415 16.11 -28.35 -13.18
CA ASN A 415 15.97 -29.57 -13.95
C ASN A 415 16.45 -29.40 -15.41
N ILE A 416 15.99 -28.36 -16.11
CA ILE A 416 16.36 -28.12 -17.53
C ILE A 416 17.86 -27.88 -17.68
N CYS A 417 18.45 -27.10 -16.77
CA CYS A 417 19.87 -26.73 -16.79
C CYS A 417 20.78 -27.79 -16.15
N ASN A 418 20.20 -28.86 -15.57
CA ASN A 418 20.91 -29.92 -14.85
C ASN A 418 21.92 -29.39 -13.81
N THR A 419 21.49 -28.42 -12.99
CA THR A 419 22.31 -27.81 -11.93
C THR A 419 21.42 -27.31 -10.80
N THR A 420 21.91 -27.41 -9.56
CA THR A 420 21.25 -26.81 -8.39
C THR A 420 21.75 -25.38 -8.09
N ASP A 421 22.91 -25.01 -8.65
CA ASP A 421 23.53 -23.70 -8.53
C ASP A 421 23.09 -22.79 -9.69
N LEU A 422 22.36 -21.72 -9.36
CA LEU A 422 21.84 -20.75 -10.33
C LEU A 422 22.96 -19.95 -11.01
N ASN A 423 24.14 -19.83 -10.38
CA ASN A 423 25.30 -19.15 -11.00
C ASN A 423 25.87 -19.92 -12.19
N GLN A 424 25.56 -21.22 -12.29
CA GLN A 424 26.01 -22.06 -13.39
C GLN A 424 24.99 -22.18 -14.52
N MET A 425 23.86 -21.49 -14.44
CA MET A 425 22.80 -21.54 -15.46
C MET A 425 23.16 -20.68 -16.67
N THR A 426 24.06 -21.18 -17.52
CA THR A 426 24.40 -20.57 -18.81
C THR A 426 23.42 -21.02 -19.90
N PRO A 427 23.25 -20.26 -20.99
CA PRO A 427 22.40 -20.68 -22.10
C PRO A 427 22.73 -22.09 -22.63
N GLU A 428 24.00 -22.49 -22.67
CA GLU A 428 24.42 -23.81 -23.13
C GLU A 428 23.90 -24.92 -22.20
N LYS A 429 24.04 -24.75 -20.87
CA LYS A 429 23.50 -25.72 -19.90
C LYS A 429 21.97 -25.72 -19.89
N CYS A 430 21.37 -24.55 -20.02
CA CYS A 430 19.93 -24.34 -19.99
C CYS A 430 19.24 -24.54 -21.35
N LYS A 431 19.90 -25.22 -22.30
CA LYS A 431 19.35 -25.58 -23.60
C LYS A 431 18.76 -24.38 -24.36
N GLY A 432 19.49 -23.27 -24.35
CA GLY A 432 19.18 -21.99 -25.00
C GLY A 432 18.45 -20.96 -24.11
N PHE A 433 17.96 -21.34 -22.93
CA PHE A 433 17.29 -20.40 -22.03
C PHE A 433 18.28 -19.57 -21.20
N SER A 434 18.10 -18.24 -21.14
CA SER A 434 19.03 -17.35 -20.44
C SER A 434 18.57 -17.04 -19.01
N VAL A 435 19.41 -17.30 -18.01
CA VAL A 435 19.15 -16.89 -16.61
C VAL A 435 20.09 -15.75 -16.26
N TYR A 436 19.55 -14.52 -16.25
CA TYR A 436 20.34 -13.32 -16.02
C TYR A 436 20.57 -13.06 -14.53
N ALA A 437 21.72 -12.46 -14.23
CA ALA A 437 22.11 -12.10 -12.89
C ALA A 437 21.21 -11.02 -12.27
N GLN A 438 21.23 -10.94 -10.94
CA GLN A 438 20.37 -10.08 -10.15
C GLN A 438 20.45 -8.60 -10.57
N ASN A 439 21.63 -8.10 -10.92
CA ASN A 439 21.83 -6.70 -11.32
C ASN A 439 21.16 -6.28 -12.64
N TYR A 440 20.67 -7.24 -13.44
CA TYR A 440 19.93 -6.95 -14.67
C TYR A 440 18.52 -6.47 -14.37
N PHE A 441 17.81 -7.18 -13.48
CA PHE A 441 16.39 -6.96 -13.24
C PHE A 441 16.04 -6.49 -11.81
N TYR A 442 16.89 -6.85 -10.85
CA TYR A 442 16.68 -6.65 -9.41
C TYR A 442 17.91 -6.00 -8.74
N PRO A 443 18.46 -4.90 -9.28
CA PRO A 443 19.73 -4.32 -8.81
C PRO A 443 19.70 -3.85 -7.36
N VAL A 444 18.51 -3.63 -6.78
CA VAL A 444 18.31 -3.38 -5.37
C VAL A 444 17.45 -4.48 -4.77
N HIS A 445 18.04 -5.24 -3.87
CA HIS A 445 17.35 -6.29 -3.11
C HIS A 445 16.26 -5.67 -2.22
N TRP A 446 15.17 -6.41 -1.98
CA TRP A 446 14.01 -5.91 -1.22
C TRP A 446 14.35 -5.43 0.20
N SER A 447 15.42 -5.94 0.80
CA SER A 447 15.90 -5.50 2.11
C SER A 447 16.47 -4.08 2.10
N GLU A 448 16.81 -3.55 0.93
CA GLU A 448 17.38 -2.23 0.70
C GLU A 448 16.47 -1.36 -0.16
N LYS A 449 15.17 -1.71 -0.26
CA LYS A 449 14.14 -1.06 -1.08
C LYS A 449 14.06 0.46 -0.91
N GLU A 450 14.48 1.01 0.22
CA GLU A 450 14.53 2.44 0.49
C GLU A 450 15.45 3.18 -0.49
N LYS A 451 16.47 2.50 -1.04
CA LYS A 451 17.42 3.08 -2.00
C LYS A 451 16.76 3.62 -3.27
N TYR A 452 15.61 3.08 -3.68
CA TYR A 452 14.86 3.57 -4.84
C TYR A 452 14.32 4.99 -4.67
N PHE A 453 14.14 5.39 -3.42
CA PHE A 453 13.55 6.68 -3.04
C PHE A 453 14.61 7.60 -2.42
N GLU A 454 15.90 7.29 -2.55
CA GLU A 454 16.98 8.19 -2.17
C GLU A 454 17.24 9.22 -3.27
N SER A 455 17.15 10.49 -2.89
CA SER A 455 17.41 11.65 -3.75
C SER A 455 18.79 11.59 -4.41
N GLY A 456 18.84 11.80 -5.73
CA GLY A 456 20.10 11.89 -6.49
C GLY A 456 20.89 10.59 -6.64
N ARG A 457 20.38 9.44 -6.15
CA ARG A 457 21.09 8.17 -6.25
C ARG A 457 21.00 7.56 -7.64
N VAL A 458 22.15 7.25 -8.23
CA VAL A 458 22.24 6.44 -9.45
C VAL A 458 22.24 4.97 -9.06
N LEU A 459 21.21 4.24 -9.52
CA LEU A 459 21.03 2.81 -9.27
C LEU A 459 21.31 1.95 -10.51
N ASP A 460 21.54 2.57 -11.67
CA ASP A 460 21.84 1.83 -12.90
C ASP A 460 23.28 1.36 -12.90
N THR A 461 23.44 0.09 -13.25
CA THR A 461 24.71 -0.44 -13.76
C THR A 461 24.63 -0.49 -15.29
N PRO A 462 25.76 -0.69 -16.00
CA PRO A 462 25.74 -0.86 -17.46
C PRO A 462 24.83 -1.98 -17.96
N ASN A 463 24.42 -2.92 -17.08
CA ASN A 463 23.59 -4.06 -17.40
C ASN A 463 22.16 -3.96 -16.84
N THR A 464 21.78 -2.85 -16.21
CA THR A 464 20.46 -2.72 -15.58
C THR A 464 19.39 -2.44 -16.64
N TYR A 465 18.40 -3.33 -16.73
CA TYR A 465 17.24 -3.20 -17.59
C TYR A 465 15.99 -2.77 -16.82
N THR A 466 15.83 -3.25 -15.58
CA THR A 466 14.67 -2.90 -14.75
C THR A 466 15.04 -2.62 -13.30
N HIS A 467 14.13 -1.93 -12.62
CA HIS A 467 14.10 -1.78 -11.17
C HIS A 467 12.77 -2.36 -10.65
N HIS A 468 12.83 -3.32 -9.74
CA HIS A 468 11.65 -3.83 -9.05
C HIS A 468 11.45 -3.02 -7.77
N ILE A 469 10.42 -2.17 -7.71
CA ILE A 469 10.23 -1.24 -6.57
C ILE A 469 9.54 -1.89 -5.36
N TRP A 470 9.18 -3.17 -5.44
CA TRP A 470 8.63 -3.96 -4.35
C TRP A 470 7.40 -3.31 -3.69
N ASN A 471 6.37 -2.98 -4.47
CA ASN A 471 5.23 -2.14 -4.03
C ASN A 471 4.63 -2.58 -2.68
N LYS A 472 4.52 -3.90 -2.44
CA LYS A 472 4.03 -4.45 -1.16
C LYS A 472 4.86 -4.03 0.05
N LEU A 473 6.17 -3.86 -0.12
CA LEU A 473 7.14 -3.52 0.92
C LEU A 473 7.46 -2.03 0.97
N THR A 474 7.24 -1.31 -0.12
CA THR A 474 7.49 0.13 -0.24
C THR A 474 6.23 0.97 -0.08
N HIS A 475 5.06 0.35 0.05
CA HIS A 475 3.81 1.00 0.39
C HIS A 475 3.95 1.91 1.62
N GLY A 476 3.63 3.19 1.45
CA GLY A 476 3.74 4.23 2.48
C GLY A 476 5.14 4.82 2.68
N LEU A 477 6.12 4.43 1.86
CA LEU A 477 7.37 5.18 1.73
C LEU A 477 7.11 6.43 0.89
N LYS A 478 7.67 7.56 1.31
CA LYS A 478 7.59 8.79 0.53
C LYS A 478 8.47 8.63 -0.70
N VAL A 479 7.96 9.01 -1.87
CA VAL A 479 8.76 9.16 -3.10
C VAL A 479 9.23 10.61 -3.20
N PRO A 480 10.53 10.94 -3.01
CA PRO A 480 11.02 12.29 -3.23
C PRO A 480 10.93 12.68 -4.71
N ASN A 481 10.66 13.95 -4.99
CA ASN A 481 10.48 14.44 -6.36
C ASN A 481 11.75 14.36 -7.22
N ASP A 482 12.91 14.40 -6.59
CA ASP A 482 14.22 14.26 -7.21
C ASP A 482 14.76 12.82 -7.16
N SER A 483 13.97 11.89 -6.59
CA SER A 483 14.27 10.47 -6.70
C SER A 483 14.21 10.05 -8.16
N LYS A 484 15.00 9.04 -8.49
CA LYS A 484 14.98 8.45 -9.82
C LYS A 484 13.60 7.94 -10.20
N TYR A 485 12.88 7.32 -9.26
CA TYR A 485 11.53 6.82 -9.50
C TYR A 485 10.56 7.95 -9.89
N ALA A 486 10.55 9.07 -9.15
CA ALA A 486 9.74 10.24 -9.51
C ALA A 486 10.12 10.84 -10.87
N ASN A 487 11.42 10.90 -11.19
CA ASN A 487 11.89 11.43 -12.48
C ASN A 487 11.41 10.57 -13.66
N LEU A 488 11.45 9.25 -13.52
CA LEU A 488 10.93 8.33 -14.54
C LEU A 488 9.41 8.44 -14.66
N ALA A 489 8.69 8.48 -13.54
CA ALA A 489 7.24 8.65 -13.53
C ALA A 489 6.80 9.97 -14.20
N ARG A 490 7.48 11.08 -13.93
CA ARG A 490 7.18 12.38 -14.53
C ARG A 490 7.27 12.38 -16.06
N VAL A 491 8.23 11.64 -16.61
CA VAL A 491 8.43 11.55 -18.08
C VAL A 491 7.43 10.57 -18.69
N TYR A 492 7.37 9.37 -18.14
CA TYR A 492 6.71 8.25 -18.79
C TYR A 492 5.25 8.05 -18.35
N CYS A 493 4.83 8.54 -17.20
CA CYS A 493 3.43 8.54 -16.77
C CYS A 493 2.97 9.93 -16.31
N SER A 494 3.31 10.94 -17.11
CA SER A 494 3.11 12.35 -16.78
C SER A 494 1.71 12.69 -16.28
N SER A 495 0.66 12.06 -16.80
CA SER A 495 -0.71 12.44 -16.47
C SER A 495 -1.16 11.89 -15.13
N ILE A 496 -0.78 10.65 -14.84
CA ILE A 496 -0.97 10.08 -13.50
C ILE A 496 -0.07 10.80 -12.52
N TYR A 497 1.20 11.00 -12.85
CA TYR A 497 2.14 11.73 -12.00
C TYR A 497 1.66 13.15 -11.68
N GLU A 498 1.11 13.90 -12.64
CA GLU A 498 0.53 15.23 -12.41
C GLU A 498 -0.74 15.19 -11.57
N MET A 499 -1.59 14.18 -11.75
CA MET A 499 -2.82 14.00 -10.96
C MET A 499 -2.52 13.85 -9.46
N TYR A 500 -1.45 13.11 -9.11
CA TYR A 500 -1.08 12.83 -7.73
C TYR A 500 -0.01 13.79 -7.17
N GLY A 501 0.84 14.36 -8.02
CA GLY A 501 1.89 15.31 -7.63
C GLY A 501 2.81 14.74 -6.55
N ASP A 502 2.93 15.43 -5.42
CA ASP A 502 3.74 15.01 -4.26
C ASP A 502 3.16 13.79 -3.50
N GLU A 503 1.95 13.37 -3.83
CA GLU A 503 1.31 12.15 -3.29
C GLU A 503 1.58 10.92 -4.17
N PHE A 504 2.30 11.10 -5.30
CA PHE A 504 2.68 10.02 -6.19
C PHE A 504 3.43 8.90 -5.45
N GLY A 505 2.82 7.73 -5.38
CA GLY A 505 3.37 6.53 -4.76
C GLY A 505 3.27 6.48 -3.23
N THR A 506 2.37 7.26 -2.62
CA THR A 506 2.18 7.33 -1.16
C THR A 506 1.01 6.56 -0.58
#